data_AF-A0A4Q3MXN4-F1
#
_entry.id   AF-A0A4Q3MXN4-F1
#
_cell.length_a   1.000
_cell.length_b   1.000
_cell.length_c   1.000
_cell.angle_alpha   90.00
_cell.angle_beta   90.00
_cell.angle_gamma   90.00
#
_symmetry.space_group_name_H-M   'P 1'
#
loop_
_entity.id
_entity.type
_entity.pdbx_description
1 polymer ?
#
loop_
_entity_poly.entity_id
_entity_poly.type
_entity_poly.pdbx_seq_one_letter_code
_entity_poly.pdbx_strand_id
1 'polypeptide(L)' 'MQLTLWTYEGPPHVGAMRIATAMQDVHYVLHAPQGDTYADLLFTMIERNQKRPPVTYTTFQARDL' A
#
# COMPACT_ATOMS: atom_id res chain seq x y z
N MET A 1 -3.48 19.29 15.00
CA MET A 1 -3.82 17.87 15.17
C MET A 1 -5.34 17.73 15.12
N GLN A 2 -5.84 16.63 14.56
CA GLN A 2 -7.27 16.32 14.51
C GLN A 2 -7.47 14.94 15.13
N LEU A 3 -8.33 14.85 16.16
CA LEU A 3 -8.67 13.58 16.79
C LEU A 3 -9.53 12.78 15.82
N THR A 4 -9.10 11.57 15.48
CA THR A 4 -9.80 10.67 14.55
C THR A 4 -9.87 9.27 15.15
N LEU A 5 -11.07 8.80 15.48
CA LEU A 5 -11.31 7.43 15.96
C LEU A 5 -11.40 6.43 14.79
N TRP A 6 -12.03 6.85 13.69
CA TRP A 6 -12.19 6.07 12.48
C TRP A 6 -11.99 6.98 11.28
N THR A 7 -11.26 6.49 10.28
CA THR A 7 -11.11 7.19 9.00
C THR A 7 -12.01 6.54 7.96
N TYR A 8 -12.78 7.36 7.25
CA TYR A 8 -13.63 6.88 6.15
C TYR A 8 -12.80 6.41 4.95
N GLU A 9 -11.61 7.00 4.76
CA GLU A 9 -10.72 6.73 3.63
C GLU A 9 -9.30 6.44 4.12
N GLY A 10 -8.57 5.61 3.36
CA GLY A 10 -7.14 5.40 3.57
C GLY A 10 -6.29 6.56 3.03
N PRO A 11 -4.97 6.54 3.27
CA PRO A 11 -4.06 7.53 2.71
C PRO A 11 -4.03 7.45 1.16
N PRO A 12 -3.66 8.54 0.46
CA PRO A 12 -3.75 8.62 -1.01
C PRO A 12 -2.92 7.54 -1.73
N HIS A 13 -1.81 7.07 -1.15
CA HIS A 13 -1.01 6.00 -1.76
C HIS A 13 -1.74 4.66 -1.84
N VAL A 14 -2.73 4.38 -0.96
CA VAL A 14 -3.61 3.21 -1.09
C VAL A 14 -4.51 3.36 -2.31
N GLY A 15 -4.95 4.59 -2.62
CA GLY A 15 -5.65 4.91 -3.87
C GLY A 15 -4.81 4.61 -5.11
N ALA A 16 -3.56 5.08 -5.14
CA ALA A 16 -2.62 4.78 -6.23
C ALA A 16 -2.38 3.26 -6.39
N MET A 17 -2.25 2.56 -5.27
CA MET A 17 -2.11 1.10 -5.24
C MET A 17 -3.32 0.37 -5.82
N ARG A 18 -4.55 0.84 -5.54
CA ARG A 18 -5.76 0.29 -6.14
C ARG A 18 -5.74 0.40 -7.66
N ILE A 19 -5.26 1.52 -8.21
CA ILE A 19 -5.12 1.70 -9.66
C ILE A 19 -4.08 0.73 -10.23
N ALA A 20 -2.88 0.68 -9.65
CA ALA A 20 -1.82 -0.20 -10.13
C ALA A 20 -2.23 -1.69 -10.08
N THR A 21 -2.87 -2.14 -9.00
CA THR A 21 -3.34 -3.53 -8.86
C THR A 21 -4.47 -3.91 -9.81
N ALA A 22 -5.32 -2.94 -10.19
CA ALA A 22 -6.41 -3.15 -11.14
C ALA A 22 -5.93 -3.22 -12.61
N MET A 23 -4.74 -2.71 -12.91
CA MET A 23 -4.16 -2.70 -14.26
C MET A 23 -3.31 -3.96 -14.51
N GLN A 24 -3.06 -4.22 -15.79
CA GLN A 24 -2.10 -5.24 -16.25
C GLN A 24 -0.85 -4.52 -16.77
N ASP A 25 0.32 -5.16 -16.62
CA ASP A 25 1.63 -4.64 -17.04
C ASP A 25 2.01 -3.26 -16.49
N VAL A 26 1.44 -2.89 -15.33
CA VAL A 26 1.78 -1.69 -14.55
C VAL A 26 2.42 -2.12 -13.24
N HIS A 27 3.57 -1.54 -12.91
CA HIS A 27 4.27 -1.76 -11.65
C HIS A 27 4.44 -0.44 -10.89
N TYR A 28 4.26 -0.48 -9.58
CA TYR A 28 4.30 0.71 -8.73
C TYR A 28 5.46 0.63 -7.74
N VAL A 29 6.37 1.60 -7.78
CA VAL A 29 7.45 1.73 -6.77
C VAL A 29 7.05 2.80 -5.77
N LEU A 30 6.93 2.41 -4.50
CA LEU A 30 6.50 3.29 -3.41
C LEU A 30 7.65 3.51 -2.43
N HIS A 31 8.06 4.77 -2.29
CA HIS A 31 8.96 5.16 -1.22
C HIS A 31 8.19 5.20 0.10
N ALA A 32 8.43 4.20 0.96
CA ALA A 32 7.71 4.00 2.22
C ALA A 32 8.62 3.33 3.27
N PRO A 33 8.37 3.60 4.56
CA PRO A 33 9.08 2.95 5.65
C PRO A 33 8.71 1.47 5.76
N GLN A 34 9.50 0.72 6.54
CA GLN A 34 9.14 -0.64 6.93
C GLN A 34 7.79 -0.65 7.67
N GLY A 35 6.87 -1.52 7.24
CA GLY A 35 5.55 -1.71 7.85
C GLY A 35 4.38 -1.34 6.94
N ASP A 36 4.58 -0.40 6.01
CA ASP A 36 3.53 0.04 5.06
C ASP A 36 3.08 -1.06 4.08
N THR A 37 3.79 -2.19 4.05
CA THR A 37 3.38 -3.41 3.33
C THR A 37 2.08 -4.02 3.86
N TYR A 38 1.54 -3.56 4.99
CA TYR A 38 0.20 -3.97 5.46
C TYR A 38 -0.89 -3.74 4.39
N ALA A 39 -0.68 -2.75 3.50
CA ALA A 39 -1.61 -2.44 2.42
C ALA A 39 -1.82 -3.62 1.46
N ASP A 40 -0.86 -4.54 1.34
CA ASP A 40 -1.00 -5.75 0.52
C ASP A 40 -2.13 -6.68 1.02
N LEU A 41 -2.45 -6.63 2.31
CA LEU A 41 -3.53 -7.44 2.91
C LEU A 41 -4.92 -6.96 2.46
N LEU A 42 -5.07 -5.70 2.06
CA LEU A 42 -6.32 -5.21 1.48
C LEU A 42 -6.65 -5.97 0.18
N PHE A 43 -5.63 -6.33 -0.60
CA PHE A 43 -5.80 -7.03 -1.88
C PHE A 43 -5.79 -8.55 -1.70
N THR A 44 -4.86 -9.08 -0.90
CA THR A 44 -4.70 -10.52 -0.73
C THR A 44 -5.74 -11.13 0.20
N MET A 45 -6.24 -10.38 1.19
CA MET A 45 -7.19 -10.91 2.19
C MET A 45 -8.62 -10.39 1.98
N ILE A 46 -8.82 -9.08 1.81
CA ILE A 46 -10.17 -8.52 1.63
C ILE A 46 -10.67 -8.79 0.21
N GLU A 47 -9.89 -8.43 -0.81
CA GLU A 47 -10.23 -8.74 -2.21
C GLU A 47 -9.97 -10.22 -2.57
N ARG A 48 -9.22 -10.94 -1.74
CA ARG A 48 -8.88 -12.38 -1.91
C ARG A 48 -8.14 -12.67 -3.21
N ASN A 49 -7.31 -11.72 -3.65
CA ASN A 49 -6.51 -11.86 -4.86
C ASN A 49 -5.44 -12.94 -4.69
N GLN A 50 -5.26 -13.80 -5.68
CA GLN A 50 -4.31 -14.92 -5.65
C GLN A 50 -2.87 -14.53 -6.02
N LYS A 51 -2.65 -13.27 -6.37
CA LYS A 51 -1.33 -12.70 -6.67
C LYS A 51 -1.02 -11.54 -5.72
N ARG A 52 0.27 -11.29 -5.51
CA ARG A 52 0.74 -10.08 -4.83
C ARG A 52 0.38 -8.83 -5.66
N PRO A 53 0.03 -7.70 -5.04
CA PRO A 53 -0.03 -6.41 -5.72
C PRO A 53 1.29 -6.12 -6.45
N PRO A 54 1.26 -5.50 -7.64
CA PRO A 54 2.47 -5.14 -8.38
C PRO A 54 3.12 -3.88 -7.78
N VAL A 55 3.50 -3.97 -6.50
CA VAL A 55 4.10 -2.86 -5.74
C VAL A 55 5.45 -3.28 -5.18
N THR A 56 6.45 -2.42 -5.33
CA THR A 56 7.73 -2.54 -4.61
C THR A 56 7.86 -1.37 -3.64
N TYR A 57 8.09 -1.70 -2.38
CA TYR A 57 8.30 -0.73 -1.31
C TYR A 57 9.80 -0.56 -1.07
N THR A 58 10.27 0.66 -0.84
CA THR A 58 11.68 0.87 -0.44
C THR A 58 11.98 0.29 0.95
N THR A 59 10.98 0.22 1.83
CA THR A 59 11.05 -0.37 3.18
C THR A 59 12.19 0.16 4.05
N PHE A 60 12.46 1.48 3.99
CA PHE A 60 13.54 2.09 4.75
C PHE A 60 13.27 2.00 6.27
N GLN A 61 14.34 1.91 7.03
CA GLN A 61 14.34 1.87 8.49
C GLN A 61 14.98 3.14 9.05
N ALA A 62 14.92 3.31 10.37
CA ALA A 62 15.55 4.45 11.05
C ALA A 62 17.07 4.52 10.81
N ARG A 63 17.72 3.38 10.53
CA ARG A 63 19.17 3.31 10.22
C ARG A 63 19.53 3.85 8.82
N ASP A 64 18.54 3.97 7.94
CA ASP A 64 18.71 4.39 6.54
C ASP A 64 18.45 5.91 6.37
N LEU A 65 18.13 6.61 7.46
CA LEU A 65 17.93 8.06 7.54
C LEU A 65 19.26 8.77 7.82
#